data_AF-A0A8S1HWI0-F1
#
_entry.id   AF-A0A8S1HWI0-F1
#
_cell.length_a   1.000
_cell.length_b   1.000
_cell.length_c   1.000
_cell.angle_alpha   90.00
_cell.angle_beta   90.00
_cell.angle_gamma   90.00
#
_symmetry.space_group_name_H-M   'P 1'
#
loop_
_entity.id
_entity.type
_entity.pdbx_description
1 polymer ?
#
loop_
_entity_poly.entity_id
_entity_poly.type
_entity_poly.pdbx_seq_one_letter_code
_entity_poly.pdbx_strand_id
1 'polypeptide(L)'
;MHGTVPQENAEQTILSLEKLFHSSSDFTQLKRLSGEIRAVFRYKKGSKCVQMRSTGFITFLTIAVAYTSSQAIQQEALAKIFKYAAAGPLKALTTNINKKTTAADQKTVLNNWIPKNFKAAGATVAKGDKLGNQTYVKQKAVAFIDYRFSLKKFMNYMYNNSIKEKYMTEAEANKMRTYFWKVDADTHNSYPDTIQAATKEAARITGKKDILDKFHAWSGSFQKANPKDYANLGWSL
;
A
#
# COMPACT_ATOMS: atom_id res chain seq x y z
N MET A 1 -36.55 -10.27 -6.26
CA MET A 1 -35.71 -11.43 -5.90
C MET A 1 -34.55 -10.94 -5.05
N HIS A 2 -34.68 -11.05 -3.72
CA HIS A 2 -33.60 -10.74 -2.78
C HIS A 2 -32.77 -12.02 -2.58
N GLY A 3 -31.57 -12.06 -3.17
CA GLY A 3 -30.63 -13.15 -2.93
C GLY A 3 -30.08 -13.05 -1.50
N THR A 4 -30.44 -14.00 -0.65
CA THR A 4 -29.81 -14.23 0.64
C THR A 4 -28.45 -14.89 0.39
N VAL A 5 -27.37 -14.24 0.83
CA VAL A 5 -26.06 -14.91 0.89
C VAL A 5 -26.11 -15.90 2.07
N PRO A 6 -25.83 -17.19 1.85
CA PRO A 6 -25.85 -18.18 2.93
C PRO A 6 -24.87 -17.80 4.05
N GLN A 7 -25.35 -17.85 5.29
CA GLN A 7 -24.66 -17.41 6.51
C GLN A 7 -23.29 -18.09 6.73
N GLU A 8 -23.12 -19.31 6.22
CA GLU A 8 -21.87 -20.07 6.25
C GLU A 8 -20.74 -19.42 5.42
N ASN A 9 -21.10 -18.74 4.33
CA ASN A 9 -20.13 -18.00 3.51
C ASN A 9 -19.60 -16.75 4.23
N ALA A 10 -20.38 -16.16 5.15
CA ALA A 10 -19.96 -14.97 5.89
C ALA A 10 -18.89 -15.31 6.95
N GLU A 11 -19.06 -16.42 7.69
CA GLU A 11 -18.06 -16.86 8.68
C GLU A 11 -16.76 -17.32 8.01
N GLN A 12 -16.84 -18.06 6.90
CA GLN A 12 -15.65 -18.42 6.12
C GLN A 12 -14.96 -17.19 5.49
N THR A 13 -15.72 -16.17 5.08
CA THR A 13 -15.17 -14.90 4.59
C THR A 13 -14.49 -14.13 5.72
N ILE A 14 -15.06 -14.09 6.92
CA ILE A 14 -14.44 -13.47 8.11
C ILE A 14 -13.15 -14.20 8.49
N LEU A 15 -13.15 -15.54 8.51
CA LEU A 15 -11.95 -16.33 8.77
C LEU A 15 -10.87 -16.14 7.70
N SER A 16 -11.27 -15.99 6.43
CA SER A 16 -10.35 -15.73 5.32
C SER A 16 -9.75 -14.32 5.39
N LEU A 17 -10.57 -13.34 5.77
CA LEU A 17 -10.15 -11.97 6.02
C LEU A 17 -9.22 -11.90 7.23
N GLU A 18 -9.57 -12.55 8.35
CA GLU A 18 -8.69 -12.66 9.52
C GLU A 18 -7.34 -13.26 9.12
N LYS A 19 -7.30 -14.35 8.34
CA LYS A 19 -6.05 -14.94 7.83
C LYS A 19 -5.25 -13.99 6.93
N LEU A 20 -5.91 -13.17 6.10
CA LEU A 20 -5.29 -12.10 5.31
C LEU A 20 -4.70 -10.98 6.21
N PHE A 21 -5.38 -10.65 7.31
CA PHE A 21 -5.01 -9.57 8.24
C PHE A 21 -3.98 -9.96 9.32
N HIS A 22 -3.75 -11.25 9.56
CA HIS A 22 -2.67 -11.76 10.44
C HIS A 22 -1.25 -11.42 9.93
N SER A 23 -1.13 -10.79 8.75
CA SER A 23 0.14 -10.32 8.18
C SER A 23 0.44 -8.82 8.40
N SER A 24 -0.42 -8.08 9.13
CA SER A 24 -0.26 -6.63 9.34
C SER A 24 0.09 -6.26 10.79
N SER A 25 0.99 -5.28 10.96
CA SER A 25 1.60 -4.90 12.25
C SER A 25 0.75 -3.98 13.14
N ASP A 26 -0.57 -3.87 12.91
CA ASP A 26 -1.44 -2.97 13.66
C ASP A 26 -2.69 -3.68 14.19
N PHE A 27 -2.43 -4.60 15.13
CA PHE A 27 -3.37 -5.62 15.58
C PHE A 27 -4.45 -5.09 16.54
N THR A 28 -4.23 -3.93 17.16
CA THR A 28 -5.04 -3.46 18.30
C THR A 28 -6.38 -2.86 17.87
N GLN A 29 -6.41 -2.04 16.82
CA GLN A 29 -7.67 -1.51 16.28
C GLN A 29 -8.47 -2.58 15.54
N LEU A 30 -7.79 -3.50 14.85
CA LEU A 30 -8.41 -4.63 14.16
C LEU A 30 -9.01 -5.68 15.11
N LYS A 31 -8.36 -5.96 16.26
CA LYS A 31 -8.93 -6.81 17.31
C LYS A 31 -10.18 -6.21 17.93
N ARG A 32 -10.18 -4.89 18.18
CA ARG A 32 -11.35 -4.17 18.70
C ARG A 32 -12.52 -4.25 17.72
N LEU A 33 -12.26 -3.99 16.44
CA LEU A 33 -13.25 -4.10 15.36
C LEU A 33 -13.74 -5.55 15.15
N SER A 34 -12.86 -6.56 15.19
CA SER A 34 -13.26 -7.98 15.14
C SER A 34 -14.12 -8.37 16.35
N GLY A 35 -13.80 -7.86 17.54
CA GLY A 35 -14.61 -8.04 18.75
C GLY A 35 -16.01 -7.46 18.61
N GLU A 36 -16.12 -6.22 18.10
CA GLU A 36 -17.38 -5.54 17.83
C GLU A 36 -18.20 -6.28 16.74
N ILE A 37 -17.56 -6.75 15.68
CA ILE A 37 -18.19 -7.58 14.63
C ILE A 37 -18.72 -8.89 15.21
N ARG A 38 -17.92 -9.63 15.99
CA ARG A 38 -18.35 -10.87 16.65
C ARG A 38 -19.47 -10.63 17.65
N ALA A 39 -19.51 -9.47 18.32
CA ALA A 39 -20.60 -9.11 19.21
C ALA A 39 -21.91 -8.88 18.43
N VAL A 40 -21.83 -8.19 17.28
CA VAL A 40 -22.98 -7.99 16.37
C VAL A 40 -23.48 -9.32 15.78
N PHE A 41 -22.59 -10.24 15.39
CA PHE A 41 -22.97 -11.57 14.91
C PHE A 41 -23.49 -12.50 16.02
N ARG A 42 -22.92 -12.44 17.24
CA ARG A 42 -23.42 -13.22 18.38
C ARG A 42 -24.78 -12.73 18.87
N TYR A 43 -25.04 -11.43 18.86
CA TYR A 43 -26.36 -10.86 19.16
C TYR A 43 -27.44 -11.40 18.19
N LYS A 44 -27.07 -11.65 16.93
CA LYS A 44 -27.95 -12.30 15.93
C LYS A 44 -28.21 -13.79 16.15
N LYS A 45 -27.38 -14.49 16.93
CA LYS A 45 -27.58 -15.93 17.24
C LYS A 45 -28.69 -16.14 18.29
N GLY A 46 -29.08 -15.10 19.03
CA GLY A 46 -30.01 -15.20 20.16
C GLY A 46 -31.32 -14.42 20.06
N SER A 47 -31.54 -13.57 19.04
CA SER A 47 -32.80 -12.84 18.87
C SER A 47 -33.03 -12.40 17.43
N LYS A 48 -34.31 -12.40 17.03
CA LYS A 48 -34.89 -12.26 15.68
C LYS A 48 -34.04 -11.49 14.65
N CYS A 49 -33.93 -12.10 13.47
CA CYS A 49 -33.18 -11.65 12.30
C CYS A 49 -33.47 -10.18 11.94
N VAL A 50 -32.61 -9.26 12.37
CA VAL A 50 -32.58 -7.88 11.87
C VAL A 50 -31.71 -7.85 10.63
N GLN A 51 -32.37 -7.60 9.51
CA GLN A 51 -31.81 -7.34 8.19
C GLN A 51 -30.59 -6.41 8.32
N MET A 52 -29.38 -6.96 8.11
CA MET A 52 -28.17 -6.14 8.06
C MET A 52 -28.34 -5.25 6.85
N ARG A 53 -28.68 -3.98 7.06
CA ARG A 53 -28.77 -3.00 5.97
C ARG A 53 -27.43 -3.03 5.27
N SER A 54 -27.47 -3.38 3.98
CA SER A 54 -26.33 -3.48 3.05
C SER A 54 -25.34 -2.32 3.17
N THR A 55 -25.80 -1.15 3.62
CA THR A 55 -25.03 0.05 3.93
C THR A 55 -23.86 -0.19 4.90
N GLY A 56 -24.05 -0.97 5.98
CA GLY A 56 -22.98 -1.22 6.96
C GLY A 56 -21.87 -2.12 6.43
N PHE A 57 -22.25 -3.13 5.63
CA PHE A 57 -21.31 -4.04 4.96
C PHE A 57 -20.57 -3.33 3.81
N ILE A 58 -21.26 -2.49 3.04
CA ILE A 58 -20.68 -1.68 1.96
C ILE A 58 -19.69 -0.66 2.52
N THR A 59 -19.99 -0.01 3.65
CA THR A 59 -19.10 0.95 4.32
C THR A 59 -17.85 0.26 4.87
N PHE A 60 -17.98 -0.94 5.45
CA PHE A 60 -16.84 -1.74 5.89
C PHE A 60 -15.97 -2.23 4.72
N LEU A 61 -16.57 -2.68 3.61
CA LEU A 61 -15.85 -3.08 2.41
C LEU A 61 -15.08 -1.90 1.80
N THR A 62 -15.68 -0.70 1.76
CA THR A 62 -15.00 0.51 1.27
C THR A 62 -13.86 0.94 2.17
N ILE A 63 -13.99 0.86 3.49
CA ILE A 63 -12.89 1.18 4.43
C ILE A 63 -11.75 0.14 4.33
N ALA A 64 -12.06 -1.15 4.22
CA ALA A 64 -11.05 -2.21 4.07
C ALA A 64 -10.31 -2.15 2.72
N VAL A 65 -11.01 -1.82 1.63
CA VAL A 65 -10.42 -1.59 0.30
C VAL A 65 -9.63 -0.27 0.27
N ALA A 66 -10.07 0.78 0.98
CA ALA A 66 -9.32 2.02 1.13
C ALA A 66 -8.04 1.85 1.95
N TYR A 67 -8.06 1.03 3.01
CA TYR A 67 -6.88 0.80 3.86
C TYR A 67 -5.82 -0.07 3.17
N THR A 68 -6.24 -1.04 2.34
CA THR A 68 -5.32 -1.90 1.56
C THR A 68 -4.84 -1.28 0.25
N SER A 69 -5.50 -0.24 -0.27
CA SER A 69 -5.12 0.45 -1.52
C SER A 69 -4.10 1.57 -1.34
N SER A 70 -3.99 2.17 -0.17
CA SER A 70 -3.08 3.32 0.05
C SER A 70 -1.60 2.95 -0.08
N GLN A 71 -1.21 1.72 0.28
CA GLN A 71 0.18 1.23 0.14
C GLN A 71 0.41 0.47 -1.17
N ALA A 72 -0.62 0.36 -2.01
CA ALA A 72 -0.58 -0.41 -3.25
C ALA A 72 0.26 0.32 -4.31
N ILE A 73 0.88 -0.48 -5.18
CA ILE A 73 1.47 0.03 -6.40
C ILE A 73 0.34 0.47 -7.33
N GLN A 74 0.39 1.73 -7.78
CA GLN A 74 -0.56 2.32 -8.71
C GLN A 74 -0.20 1.90 -10.15
N GLN A 75 -1.22 1.71 -10.99
CA GLN A 75 -1.02 1.29 -12.38
C GLN A 75 -0.21 2.34 -13.15
N GLU A 76 -0.43 3.62 -12.85
CA GLU A 76 0.24 4.78 -13.44
C GLU A 76 1.74 4.78 -13.14
N ALA A 77 2.16 4.29 -11.95
CA ALA A 77 3.56 4.12 -11.62
C ALA A 77 4.23 3.11 -12.55
N LEU A 78 3.55 1.96 -12.78
CA LEU A 78 4.03 0.95 -13.73
C LEU A 78 3.92 1.43 -15.18
N ALA A 79 2.95 2.28 -15.53
CA ALA A 79 2.80 2.83 -16.87
C ALA A 79 3.97 3.76 -17.25
N LYS A 80 4.51 4.50 -16.27
CA LYS A 80 5.75 5.27 -16.47
C LYS A 80 6.92 4.36 -16.84
N ILE A 81 7.08 3.23 -16.14
CA ILE A 81 8.17 2.26 -16.37
C ILE A 81 7.96 1.48 -17.69
N PHE A 82 6.73 1.02 -17.94
CA PHE A 82 6.33 0.22 -19.10
C PHE A 82 5.59 1.07 -20.13
N LYS A 83 6.22 2.18 -20.55
CA LYS A 83 5.65 3.20 -21.45
C LYS A 83 4.98 2.63 -22.71
N TYR A 84 5.49 1.52 -23.23
CA TYR A 84 5.02 0.92 -24.47
C TYR A 84 4.15 -0.33 -24.28
N ALA A 85 3.83 -0.71 -23.04
CA ALA A 85 2.94 -1.85 -22.77
C ALA A 85 1.48 -1.49 -22.98
N ALA A 86 0.65 -2.49 -23.32
CA ALA A 86 -0.78 -2.29 -23.44
C ALA A 86 -1.43 -2.13 -22.05
N ALA A 87 -2.45 -1.26 -21.95
CA ALA A 87 -3.10 -0.90 -20.68
C ALA A 87 -3.74 -2.11 -19.96
N GLY A 88 -4.39 -3.02 -20.71
CA GLY A 88 -5.04 -4.21 -20.14
C GLY A 88 -4.04 -5.15 -19.43
N PRO A 89 -2.99 -5.64 -20.13
CA PRO A 89 -1.91 -6.42 -19.52
C PRO A 89 -1.24 -5.71 -18.33
N LEU A 90 -1.07 -4.40 -18.39
CA LEU A 90 -0.48 -3.60 -17.32
C LEU A 90 -1.38 -3.54 -16.07
N LYS A 91 -2.70 -3.41 -16.25
CA LYS A 91 -3.68 -3.51 -15.16
C LYS A 91 -3.60 -4.87 -14.47
N ALA A 92 -3.57 -5.96 -15.25
CA ALA A 92 -3.44 -7.31 -14.72
C ALA A 92 -2.11 -7.52 -13.96
N LEU A 93 -1.01 -6.97 -14.48
CA LEU A 93 0.28 -6.97 -13.77
C LEU A 93 0.16 -6.27 -12.42
N THR A 94 -0.40 -5.06 -12.39
CA THR A 94 -0.59 -4.25 -11.18
C THR A 94 -1.35 -5.04 -10.12
N THR A 95 -2.48 -5.65 -10.50
CA THR A 95 -3.26 -6.51 -9.61
C THR A 95 -2.45 -7.70 -9.08
N ASN A 96 -1.69 -8.38 -9.95
CA ASN A 96 -0.93 -9.55 -9.55
C ASN A 96 0.26 -9.24 -8.64
N ILE A 97 0.95 -8.11 -8.86
CA ILE A 97 2.02 -7.63 -7.98
C ILE A 97 1.45 -7.28 -6.60
N ASN A 98 0.35 -6.52 -6.55
CA ASN A 98 -0.24 -6.09 -5.28
C ASN A 98 -0.81 -7.24 -4.44
N LYS A 99 -1.12 -8.40 -5.04
CA LYS A 99 -1.48 -9.62 -4.31
C LYS A 99 -0.31 -10.29 -3.58
N LYS A 100 0.93 -9.94 -3.93
CA LYS A 100 2.12 -10.54 -3.32
C LYS A 100 2.58 -9.73 -2.12
N THR A 101 3.02 -10.44 -1.08
CA THR A 101 3.45 -9.86 0.20
C THR A 101 4.97 -9.72 0.31
N THR A 102 5.75 -10.38 -0.55
CA THR A 102 7.22 -10.34 -0.54
C THR A 102 7.80 -9.68 -1.79
N ALA A 103 8.96 -9.03 -1.65
CA ALA A 103 9.66 -8.39 -2.77
C ALA A 103 10.09 -9.43 -3.81
N ALA A 104 10.52 -10.61 -3.36
CA ALA A 104 10.91 -11.71 -4.22
C ALA A 104 9.74 -12.17 -5.10
N ASP A 105 8.55 -12.37 -4.53
CA ASP A 105 7.38 -12.79 -5.30
C ASP A 105 6.89 -11.73 -6.27
N GLN A 106 6.92 -10.45 -5.87
CA GLN A 106 6.61 -9.33 -6.77
C GLN A 106 7.57 -9.28 -7.96
N LYS A 107 8.88 -9.46 -7.72
CA LYS A 107 9.89 -9.54 -8.77
C LYS A 107 9.71 -10.76 -9.66
N THR A 108 9.31 -11.91 -9.12
CA THR A 108 8.99 -13.10 -9.91
C THR A 108 7.81 -12.84 -10.84
N VAL A 109 6.74 -12.21 -10.35
CA VAL A 109 5.60 -11.81 -11.19
C VAL A 109 6.04 -10.87 -12.32
N LEU A 110 6.86 -9.86 -12.01
CA LEU A 110 7.42 -8.96 -13.02
C LEU A 110 8.26 -9.71 -14.06
N ASN A 111 9.22 -10.52 -13.61
CA ASN A 111 10.15 -11.23 -14.48
C ASN A 111 9.43 -12.20 -15.44
N ASN A 112 8.33 -12.81 -15.00
CA ASN A 112 7.52 -13.69 -15.84
C ASN A 112 6.64 -12.91 -16.83
N TRP A 113 6.21 -11.70 -16.47
CA TRP A 113 5.31 -10.88 -17.29
C TRP A 113 6.06 -10.12 -18.40
N ILE A 114 7.25 -9.58 -18.09
CA ILE A 114 8.03 -8.69 -18.97
C ILE A 114 8.29 -9.29 -20.36
N PRO A 115 8.81 -10.53 -20.51
CA PRO A 115 9.18 -11.06 -21.83
C PRO A 115 8.01 -11.11 -22.83
N LYS A 116 6.78 -11.19 -22.32
CA LYS A 116 5.57 -11.33 -23.14
C LYS A 116 4.83 -10.01 -23.36
N ASN A 117 4.96 -9.05 -22.44
CA ASN A 117 4.04 -7.92 -22.36
C ASN A 117 4.71 -6.54 -22.23
N PHE A 118 6.06 -6.44 -22.19
CA PHE A 118 6.74 -5.15 -22.00
C PHE A 118 6.43 -4.12 -23.08
N LYS A 119 6.00 -4.58 -24.26
CA LYS A 119 5.65 -3.76 -25.41
C LYS A 119 4.42 -4.34 -26.12
N ALA A 120 3.45 -3.50 -26.45
CA ALA A 120 2.29 -3.89 -27.25
C ALA A 120 2.69 -4.21 -28.70
N ALA A 121 1.95 -5.11 -29.35
CA ALA A 121 2.15 -5.40 -30.76
C ALA A 121 1.98 -4.12 -31.60
N GLY A 122 2.91 -3.88 -32.53
CA GLY A 122 2.90 -2.68 -33.38
C GLY A 122 3.28 -1.36 -32.68
N ALA A 123 3.65 -1.38 -31.38
CA ALA A 123 4.05 -0.16 -30.70
C ALA A 123 5.33 0.44 -31.32
N THR A 124 5.23 1.72 -31.71
CA THR A 124 6.37 2.49 -32.22
C THR A 124 7.20 3.01 -31.05
N VAL A 125 8.48 2.66 -31.03
CA VAL A 125 9.45 3.11 -30.03
C VAL A 125 10.22 4.29 -30.61
N ALA A 126 10.26 5.41 -29.88
CA ALA A 126 11.03 6.56 -30.30
C ALA A 126 12.52 6.22 -30.30
N LYS A 127 13.25 6.64 -31.35
CA LYS A 127 14.68 6.40 -31.46
C LYS A 127 15.40 7.00 -30.24
N GLY A 128 16.19 6.17 -29.55
CA GLY A 128 16.94 6.58 -28.36
C GLY A 128 16.18 6.52 -27.04
N ASP A 129 14.88 6.19 -27.03
CA ASP A 129 14.12 6.02 -25.79
C ASP A 129 14.53 4.74 -25.06
N LYS A 130 15.16 4.90 -23.88
CA LYS A 130 15.61 3.79 -23.04
C LYS A 130 14.46 2.91 -22.55
N LEU A 131 13.24 3.44 -22.44
CA LEU A 131 12.06 2.67 -22.04
C LEU A 131 11.59 1.71 -23.15
N GLY A 132 12.15 1.82 -24.37
CA GLY A 132 12.01 0.83 -25.41
C GLY A 132 12.92 -0.41 -25.23
N ASN A 133 13.89 -0.34 -24.32
CA ASN A 133 14.85 -1.41 -24.06
C ASN A 133 14.39 -2.30 -22.91
N GLN A 134 14.11 -3.58 -23.19
CA GLN A 134 13.58 -4.52 -22.21
C GLN A 134 14.51 -4.72 -21.00
N THR A 135 15.82 -4.76 -21.19
CA THR A 135 16.80 -4.91 -20.10
C THR A 135 16.77 -3.72 -19.17
N TYR A 136 16.76 -2.49 -19.72
CA TYR A 136 16.67 -1.26 -18.95
C TYR A 136 15.36 -1.20 -18.15
N VAL A 137 14.23 -1.47 -18.80
CA VAL A 137 12.91 -1.48 -18.17
C VAL A 137 12.84 -2.54 -17.06
N LYS A 138 13.38 -3.73 -17.29
CA LYS A 138 13.46 -4.79 -16.27
C LYS A 138 14.26 -4.33 -15.05
N GLN A 139 15.43 -3.72 -15.25
CA GLN A 139 16.24 -3.18 -14.16
C GLN A 139 15.47 -2.12 -13.37
N LYS A 140 14.81 -1.18 -14.05
CA LYS A 140 14.01 -0.13 -13.40
C LYS A 140 12.80 -0.66 -12.66
N ALA A 141 12.09 -1.64 -13.22
CA ALA A 141 10.94 -2.29 -12.57
C ALA A 141 11.35 -3.07 -11.31
N VAL A 142 12.46 -3.82 -11.36
CA VAL A 142 12.97 -4.55 -10.20
C VAL A 142 13.40 -3.58 -9.10
N ALA A 143 14.16 -2.54 -9.46
CA ALA A 143 14.58 -1.50 -8.52
C ALA A 143 13.38 -0.73 -7.93
N PHE A 144 12.30 -0.55 -8.70
CA PHE A 144 11.05 0.04 -8.22
C PHE A 144 10.42 -0.81 -7.12
N ILE A 145 10.37 -2.15 -7.27
CA ILE A 145 9.87 -3.04 -6.21
C ILE A 145 10.73 -2.92 -4.95
N ASP A 146 12.06 -2.89 -5.08
CA ASP A 146 12.96 -2.70 -3.94
C ASP A 146 12.68 -1.38 -3.22
N TYR A 147 12.54 -0.29 -3.97
CA TYR A 147 12.11 1.00 -3.45
C TYR A 147 10.79 0.90 -2.67
N ARG A 148 9.75 0.27 -3.21
CA ARG A 148 8.44 0.17 -2.54
C ARG A 148 8.52 -0.59 -1.23
N PHE A 149 9.35 -1.63 -1.15
CA PHE A 149 9.57 -2.36 0.10
C PHE A 149 10.36 -1.54 1.11
N SER A 150 11.44 -0.90 0.68
CA SER A 150 12.25 -0.05 1.55
C SER A 150 11.47 1.16 2.05
N LEU A 151 10.55 1.73 1.25
CA LEU A 151 9.66 2.81 1.68
C LEU A 151 8.71 2.36 2.80
N LYS A 152 8.10 1.19 2.67
CA LYS A 152 7.25 0.63 3.74
C LYS A 152 8.03 0.47 5.04
N LYS A 153 9.25 -0.07 4.96
CA LYS A 153 10.14 -0.24 6.11
C LYS A 153 10.53 1.11 6.72
N PHE A 154 10.86 2.09 5.89
CA PHE A 154 11.19 3.45 6.32
C PHE A 154 10.03 4.13 7.04
N MET A 155 8.82 4.08 6.48
CA MET A 155 7.64 4.69 7.10
C MET A 155 7.22 3.99 8.40
N ASN A 156 7.37 2.66 8.48
CA ASN A 156 7.17 1.93 9.72
C ASN A 156 8.21 2.31 10.78
N TYR A 157 9.47 2.54 10.39
CA TYR A 157 10.50 3.04 11.29
C TYR A 157 10.16 4.44 11.83
N MET A 158 9.71 5.34 10.95
CA MET A 158 9.27 6.68 11.36
C MET A 158 8.11 6.63 12.35
N TYR A 159 7.08 5.85 12.03
CA TYR A 159 5.93 5.62 12.90
C TYR A 159 6.36 5.09 14.28
N ASN A 160 7.15 4.01 14.31
CA ASN A 160 7.57 3.38 15.55
C ASN A 160 8.42 4.31 16.43
N ASN A 161 9.36 5.07 15.86
CA ASN A 161 10.17 6.00 16.64
C ASN A 161 9.35 7.18 17.16
N SER A 162 8.39 7.68 16.39
CA SER A 162 7.52 8.76 16.85
C SER A 162 6.74 8.39 18.12
N ILE A 163 6.28 7.14 18.23
CA ILE A 163 5.57 6.62 19.40
C ILE A 163 6.57 6.27 20.51
N LYS A 164 7.66 5.57 20.20
CA LYS A 164 8.67 5.14 21.18
C LYS A 164 9.29 6.32 21.92
N GLU A 165 9.60 7.41 21.21
CA GLU A 165 10.13 8.65 21.80
C GLU A 165 9.05 9.50 22.48
N LYS A 166 7.78 9.06 22.47
CA LYS A 166 6.62 9.83 22.95
C LYS A 166 6.49 11.19 22.25
N TYR A 167 7.04 11.31 21.05
CA TYR A 167 6.95 12.53 20.25
C TYR A 167 5.52 12.70 19.70
N MET A 168 4.90 11.61 19.26
CA MET A 168 3.50 11.54 18.85
C MET A 168 2.75 10.51 19.69
N THR A 169 1.47 10.77 19.91
CA THR A 169 0.50 9.76 20.29
C THR A 169 0.28 8.78 19.13
N GLU A 170 -0.22 7.58 19.44
CA GLU A 170 -0.57 6.59 18.42
C GLU A 170 -1.61 7.14 17.41
N ALA A 171 -2.55 7.96 17.87
CA ALA A 171 -3.56 8.59 17.03
C ALA A 171 -2.96 9.60 16.05
N GLU A 172 -2.02 10.44 16.49
CA GLU A 172 -1.32 11.39 15.61
C GLU A 172 -0.44 10.66 14.59
N ALA A 173 0.33 9.65 15.04
CA ALA A 173 1.17 8.84 14.17
C ALA A 173 0.34 8.11 13.11
N ASN A 174 -0.84 7.60 13.47
CA ASN A 174 -1.78 6.97 12.55
C ASN A 174 -2.35 7.96 11.52
N LYS A 175 -2.72 9.18 11.92
CA LYS A 175 -3.16 10.23 11.00
C LYS A 175 -2.07 10.57 9.98
N MET A 176 -0.83 10.75 10.45
CA MET A 176 0.30 11.08 9.57
C MET A 176 0.62 9.94 8.60
N ARG A 177 0.63 8.68 9.07
CA ARG A 177 0.86 7.51 8.23
C ARG A 177 -0.23 7.34 7.16
N THR A 178 -1.50 7.51 7.53
CA THR A 178 -2.63 7.46 6.60
C THR A 178 -2.53 8.57 5.55
N TYR A 179 -2.21 9.79 5.98
CA TYR A 179 -2.02 10.91 5.07
C TYR A 179 -0.87 10.67 4.08
N PHE A 180 0.27 10.19 4.57
CA PHE A 180 1.42 9.85 3.73
C PHE A 180 1.05 8.86 2.62
N TRP A 181 0.39 7.74 2.97
CA TRP A 181 0.03 6.74 1.97
C TRP A 181 -1.07 7.20 1.02
N LYS A 182 -1.97 8.07 1.47
CA LYS A 182 -2.90 8.74 0.56
C LYS A 182 -2.15 9.58 -0.48
N VAL A 183 -1.24 10.43 -0.04
CA VAL A 183 -0.43 11.28 -0.94
C VAL A 183 0.43 10.42 -1.87
N ASP A 184 1.00 9.32 -1.37
CA ASP A 184 1.77 8.39 -2.19
C ASP A 184 0.92 7.74 -3.30
N ALA A 185 -0.33 7.40 -3.02
CA ALA A 185 -1.26 6.93 -4.04
C ALA A 185 -1.63 8.05 -5.04
N ASP A 186 -1.97 9.24 -4.53
CA ASP A 186 -2.38 10.41 -5.33
C ASP A 186 -1.24 10.90 -6.26
N THR A 187 0.03 10.70 -5.88
CA THR A 187 1.22 11.03 -6.67
C THR A 187 1.75 9.85 -7.49
N HIS A 188 0.97 8.76 -7.57
CA HIS A 188 1.31 7.56 -8.33
C HIS A 188 2.67 6.96 -7.94
N ASN A 189 2.89 6.82 -6.63
CA ASN A 189 4.06 6.27 -5.96
C ASN A 189 5.39 7.00 -6.23
N SER A 190 5.35 8.27 -6.62
CA SER A 190 6.53 9.10 -6.86
C SER A 190 7.13 9.62 -5.55
N TYR A 191 8.24 9.05 -5.07
CA TYR A 191 8.81 9.42 -3.77
C TYR A 191 9.09 10.92 -3.60
N PRO A 192 9.70 11.63 -4.59
CA PRO A 192 9.97 13.06 -4.46
C PRO A 192 8.69 13.86 -4.25
N ASP A 193 7.65 13.56 -5.04
CA ASP A 193 6.36 14.25 -4.95
C ASP A 193 5.65 13.91 -3.64
N THR A 194 5.69 12.63 -3.24
CA THR A 194 5.10 12.15 -1.97
C THR A 194 5.71 12.90 -0.79
N ILE A 195 7.04 12.94 -0.68
CA ILE A 195 7.72 13.57 0.45
C ILE A 195 7.50 15.08 0.44
N GLN A 196 7.55 15.73 -0.72
CA GLN A 196 7.31 17.16 -0.82
C GLN A 196 5.89 17.53 -0.33
N ALA A 197 4.88 16.77 -0.75
CA ALA A 197 3.50 17.01 -0.32
C ALA A 197 3.26 16.62 1.14
N ALA A 198 3.80 15.47 1.59
CA ALA A 198 3.65 15.01 2.97
C ALA A 198 4.32 15.94 3.99
N THR A 199 5.50 16.48 3.68
CA THR A 199 6.25 17.36 4.60
C THR A 199 5.60 18.74 4.74
N LYS A 200 5.03 19.31 3.67
CA LYS A 200 4.29 20.58 3.72
C LYS A 200 3.14 20.55 4.73
N GLU A 201 2.48 19.41 4.84
CA GLU A 201 1.27 19.25 5.67
C GLU A 201 1.57 18.63 7.04
N ALA A 202 2.78 18.11 7.26
CA ALA A 202 3.15 17.38 8.47
C ALA A 202 2.97 18.22 9.74
N ALA A 203 3.40 19.49 9.73
CA ALA A 203 3.25 20.39 10.87
C ALA A 203 1.78 20.72 11.14
N ARG A 204 0.95 20.87 10.09
CA ARG A 204 -0.49 21.12 10.24
C ARG A 204 -1.24 19.91 10.78
N ILE A 205 -0.87 18.70 10.34
CA ILE A 205 -1.50 17.44 10.77
C ILE A 205 -1.19 17.12 12.24
N THR A 206 0.02 17.41 12.67
CA THR A 206 0.52 17.01 13.99
C THR A 206 0.55 18.13 15.02
N GLY A 207 0.44 19.40 14.58
CA GLY A 207 0.62 20.58 15.43
C GLY A 207 2.07 20.83 15.86
N LYS A 208 3.04 20.06 15.35
CA LYS A 208 4.44 20.11 15.79
C LYS A 208 5.32 20.81 14.77
N LYS A 209 5.92 21.94 15.17
CA LYS A 209 6.71 22.80 14.28
C LYS A 209 8.09 22.22 13.96
N ASP A 210 8.64 21.41 14.85
CA ASP A 210 9.95 20.73 14.77
C ASP A 210 9.88 19.36 14.06
N ILE A 211 8.73 19.02 13.45
CA ILE A 211 8.52 17.71 12.82
C ILE A 211 9.51 17.40 11.70
N LEU A 212 9.96 18.43 10.97
CA LEU A 212 10.95 18.25 9.91
C LEU A 212 12.31 17.89 10.51
N ASP A 213 12.75 18.56 11.56
CA ASP A 213 14.02 18.26 12.25
C ASP A 213 14.01 16.83 12.80
N LYS A 214 12.89 16.42 13.41
CA LYS A 214 12.69 15.03 13.86
C LYS A 214 12.71 14.02 12.72
N PHE A 215 12.04 14.34 11.61
CA PHE A 215 12.06 13.51 10.41
C PHE A 215 13.49 13.35 9.87
N HIS A 216 14.28 14.43 9.80
CA HIS A 216 15.68 14.38 9.37
C HIS A 216 16.55 13.54 10.32
N ALA A 217 16.40 13.72 11.63
CA ALA A 217 17.14 12.95 12.63
C ALA A 217 16.85 11.44 12.56
N TRP A 218 15.57 11.07 12.47
CA TRP A 218 15.16 9.68 12.29
C TRP A 218 15.59 9.13 10.93
N SER A 219 15.54 9.94 9.87
CA SER A 219 16.01 9.52 8.55
C SER A 219 17.50 9.20 8.57
N GLY A 220 18.32 10.04 9.21
CA GLY A 220 19.75 9.79 9.36
C GLY A 220 20.04 8.54 10.20
N SER A 221 19.23 8.29 11.23
CA SER A 221 19.34 7.09 12.07
C SER A 221 18.94 5.82 11.29
N PHE A 222 17.89 5.90 10.47
CA PHE A 222 17.49 4.83 9.57
C PHE A 222 18.57 4.52 8.55
N GLN A 223 19.15 5.54 7.92
CA GLN A 223 20.24 5.38 6.94
C GLN A 223 21.43 4.62 7.54
N LYS A 224 21.85 4.99 8.75
CA LYS A 224 22.95 4.30 9.45
C LYS A 224 22.64 2.82 9.72
N ALA A 225 21.42 2.52 10.14
CA ALA A 225 21.01 1.15 10.49
C ALA A 225 20.61 0.29 9.27
N ASN A 226 20.17 0.91 8.18
CA ASN A 226 19.61 0.24 7.00
C ASN A 226 20.11 0.88 5.69
N PRO A 227 21.43 0.90 5.44
CA PRO A 227 22.01 1.67 4.33
C PRO A 227 21.48 1.24 2.96
N LYS A 228 21.27 -0.07 2.75
CA LYS A 228 20.70 -0.60 1.50
C LYS A 228 19.26 -0.15 1.27
N ASP A 229 18.41 -0.22 2.30
CA ASP A 229 17.02 0.22 2.20
C ASP A 229 16.95 1.73 1.96
N TYR A 230 17.80 2.50 2.63
CA TYR A 230 17.86 3.94 2.43
C TYR A 230 18.30 4.30 1.00
N ALA A 231 19.29 3.60 0.45
CA ALA A 231 19.71 3.79 -0.94
C ALA A 231 18.57 3.53 -1.94
N ASN A 232 17.73 2.53 -1.68
CA ASN A 232 16.56 2.24 -2.53
C ASN A 232 15.52 3.38 -2.53
N LEU A 233 15.46 4.24 -1.50
CA LEU A 233 14.56 5.39 -1.47
C LEU A 233 14.90 6.43 -2.54
N GLY A 234 16.14 6.44 -3.03
CA GLY A 234 16.60 7.29 -4.14
C GLY A 234 16.21 6.81 -5.53
N TRP A 235 15.27 5.86 -5.64
CA TRP A 235 14.82 5.36 -6.94
C TRP A 235 14.26 6.48 -7.81
N SER A 236 14.63 6.45 -9.08
CA SER A 236 14.16 7.35 -10.13
C SER A 236 14.05 6.60 -11.45
N LEU A 237 13.14 7.06 -12.31
CA LEU A 237 12.95 6.51 -13.65
C LEU A 237 13.87 7.16 -14.68
#